data_AF-A0AAU1BIR8-F1
#
_entry.id   AF-A0AAU1BIR8-F1
#
_cell.length_a   1.000
_cell.length_b   1.000
_cell.length_c   1.000
_cell.angle_alpha   90.00
_cell.angle_beta   90.00
_cell.angle_gamma   90.00
#
_symmetry.space_group_name_H-M   'P 1'
#
loop_
_entity.id
_entity.type
_entity.pdbx_description
1 polymer ?
#
loop_
_entity_poly.entity_id
_entity_poly.type
_entity_poly.pdbx_seq_one_letter_code
_entity_poly.pdbx_strand_id
1 'polypeptide(L)'
;MRMTQKLAAIAGGVALTGGLLVGGASAAQASPQAAADCPAGYFCVWAGANYTGHRQQVAGTNDDLTQYPVFQNFKSWYNHGSSCDFKWYSAKNHGGSSGVVPRGYKVASDGASHYIKSNSWVNCG
;
A
#
# COMPACT_ATOMS: atom_id res chain seq x y z
N MET A 1 -37.24 -3.92 -29.25
CA MET A 1 -36.81 -5.22 -29.81
C MET A 1 -35.70 -5.79 -28.93
N ARG A 2 -35.89 -6.99 -28.37
CA ARG A 2 -34.89 -7.69 -27.54
C ARG A 2 -34.22 -8.73 -28.43
N MET A 3 -32.94 -8.57 -28.72
CA MET A 3 -32.17 -9.53 -29.53
C MET A 3 -31.34 -10.42 -28.61
N THR A 4 -31.79 -11.66 -28.48
CA THR A 4 -31.09 -12.77 -27.86
C THR A 4 -30.02 -13.28 -28.83
N GLN A 5 -28.74 -13.23 -28.45
CA GLN A 5 -27.67 -13.86 -29.23
C GLN A 5 -27.09 -15.05 -28.47
N LYS A 6 -27.03 -16.15 -29.21
CA LYS A 6 -26.82 -17.54 -28.82
C LYS A 6 -25.33 -17.78 -28.53
N LEU A 7 -25.04 -18.45 -27.42
CA LEU A 7 -23.72 -19.00 -27.10
C LEU A 7 -23.46 -20.21 -28.00
N ALA A 8 -22.48 -20.10 -28.90
CA ALA A 8 -21.94 -21.22 -29.66
C ALA A 8 -20.59 -21.61 -29.03
N ALA A 9 -20.56 -22.79 -28.40
CA ALA A 9 -19.34 -23.42 -27.94
C ALA A 9 -18.59 -24.01 -29.15
N ILE A 10 -17.32 -23.64 -29.30
CA ILE A 10 -16.39 -24.26 -30.25
C ILE A 10 -15.28 -24.92 -29.43
N ALA A 11 -15.35 -26.25 -29.37
CA ALA A 11 -14.23 -27.11 -29.01
C ALA A 11 -13.33 -27.26 -30.24
N GLY A 12 -12.04 -26.98 -30.07
CA GLY A 12 -11.04 -27.17 -31.12
C GLY A 12 -9.65 -27.00 -30.52
N GLY A 13 -9.01 -28.10 -30.17
CA GLY A 13 -7.59 -28.11 -29.80
C GLY A 13 -6.71 -28.28 -31.03
N VAL A 14 -5.65 -27.46 -31.16
CA VAL A 14 -4.43 -27.77 -31.92
C VAL A 14 -3.24 -27.02 -31.31
N ALA A 15 -2.23 -27.82 -30.96
CA ALA A 15 -0.77 -27.66 -30.93
C ALA A 15 -0.07 -26.30 -30.67
N LEU A 16 0.93 -26.42 -29.78
CA LEU A 16 2.01 -25.50 -29.45
C LEU A 16 2.89 -25.12 -30.66
N THR A 17 3.06 -23.82 -30.93
CA THR A 17 4.32 -23.23 -31.41
C THR A 17 4.34 -21.70 -31.23
N GLY A 18 5.39 -21.21 -30.55
CA GLY A 18 6.05 -19.93 -30.85
C GLY A 18 5.26 -18.63 -30.67
N GLY A 19 5.40 -17.99 -29.51
CA GLY A 19 5.09 -16.57 -29.33
C GLY A 19 5.97 -15.99 -28.22
N LEU A 20 7.06 -15.34 -28.64
CA LEU A 20 8.02 -14.67 -27.77
C LEU A 20 7.33 -13.69 -26.81
N LEU A 21 7.84 -13.72 -25.58
CA LEU A 21 7.67 -12.78 -24.49
C LEU A 21 7.58 -11.33 -24.96
N VAL A 22 6.38 -10.75 -24.98
CA VAL A 22 6.21 -9.30 -24.78
C VAL A 22 5.56 -9.15 -23.42
N GLY A 23 6.36 -8.67 -22.48
CA GLY A 23 6.00 -8.49 -21.08
C GLY A 23 4.73 -7.66 -20.94
N GLY A 24 3.61 -8.35 -20.75
CA GLY A 24 2.58 -7.83 -19.89
C GLY A 24 3.21 -7.72 -18.52
N ALA A 25 3.53 -6.50 -18.09
CA ALA A 25 3.60 -6.21 -16.67
C ALA A 25 2.24 -6.61 -16.11
N SER A 26 2.12 -7.87 -15.69
CA SER A 26 1.06 -8.30 -14.81
C SER A 26 1.16 -7.34 -13.64
N ALA A 27 0.24 -6.37 -13.57
CA ALA A 27 -0.12 -5.77 -12.32
C ALA A 27 -0.58 -6.96 -11.48
N ALA A 28 0.37 -7.56 -10.76
CA ALA A 28 0.07 -8.54 -9.74
C ALA A 28 -0.96 -7.83 -8.88
N GLN A 29 -2.21 -8.30 -8.92
CA GLN A 29 -3.22 -7.90 -7.96
C GLN A 29 -2.60 -8.22 -6.62
N ALA A 30 -2.00 -7.20 -6.01
CA ALA A 30 -1.16 -7.47 -4.87
C ALA A 30 -2.08 -8.01 -3.79
N SER A 31 -1.76 -9.23 -3.40
CA SER A 31 -2.53 -9.96 -2.44
C SER A 31 -2.42 -9.23 -1.09
N PRO A 32 -3.44 -9.35 -0.23
CA PRO A 32 -3.37 -8.91 1.17
C PRO A 32 -2.12 -9.38 1.92
N GLN A 33 -1.42 -10.40 1.39
CA GLN A 33 -0.12 -10.90 1.83
C GLN A 33 1.01 -9.86 1.76
N ALA A 34 1.06 -8.93 0.80
CA ALA A 34 2.14 -7.95 0.75
C ALA A 34 2.08 -6.95 1.94
N ALA A 35 0.91 -6.76 2.55
CA ALA A 35 0.80 -6.02 3.81
C ALA A 35 1.36 -6.83 5.01
N ALA A 36 1.42 -8.17 4.92
CA ALA A 36 2.00 -9.01 5.97
C ALA A 36 3.51 -8.82 6.11
N ASP A 37 4.18 -8.27 5.09
CA ASP A 37 5.59 -7.90 5.14
C ASP A 37 5.88 -6.72 6.07
N CYS A 38 4.85 -6.04 6.60
CA CYS A 38 5.05 -5.05 7.66
C CYS A 38 5.24 -5.75 9.01
N PRO A 39 6.39 -5.61 9.68
CA PRO A 39 6.58 -6.22 10.99
C PRO A 39 5.67 -5.59 12.04
N ALA A 40 5.25 -6.39 13.03
CA ALA A 40 4.50 -5.86 14.17
C ALA A 40 5.32 -4.80 14.93
N GLY A 41 4.65 -3.75 15.40
CA GLY A 41 5.28 -2.58 16.04
C GLY A 41 5.65 -1.44 15.08
N TYR A 42 5.39 -1.58 13.78
CA TYR A 42 5.79 -0.58 12.78
C TYR A 42 4.60 0.00 12.02
N PHE A 43 4.80 1.23 11.55
CA PHE A 43 4.01 1.81 10.47
C PHE A 43 4.81 1.70 9.17
N CYS A 44 4.25 1.01 8.18
CA CYS A 44 4.91 0.77 6.90
C CYS A 44 4.23 1.54 5.77
N VAL A 45 5.05 2.06 4.85
CA VAL A 45 4.62 2.78 3.66
C VAL A 45 5.31 2.21 2.43
N TRP A 46 4.61 2.25 1.31
CA TRP A 46 5.09 1.77 0.01
C TRP A 46 4.89 2.83 -1.06
N ALA A 47 5.90 2.97 -1.93
CA ALA A 47 5.87 3.93 -3.03
C ALA A 47 4.78 3.60 -4.07
N GLY A 48 4.45 2.32 -4.24
CA GLY A 48 3.42 1.84 -5.15
C GLY A 48 2.08 1.61 -4.46
N ALA A 49 1.03 1.49 -5.27
CA ALA A 49 -0.26 0.98 -4.83
C ALA A 49 -0.16 -0.52 -4.50
N ASN A 50 -1.14 -1.01 -3.75
CA ASN A 50 -1.28 -2.39 -3.31
C ASN A 50 0.00 -2.93 -2.64
N TYR A 51 0.65 -2.15 -1.79
CA TYR A 51 1.85 -2.58 -1.05
C TYR A 51 3.02 -3.00 -1.96
N THR A 52 3.15 -2.39 -3.13
CA THR A 52 4.22 -2.68 -4.10
C THR A 52 5.29 -1.58 -4.13
N GLY A 53 6.44 -1.89 -4.73
CA GLY A 53 7.56 -0.96 -4.86
C GLY A 53 8.39 -0.86 -3.58
N HIS A 54 9.25 0.17 -3.52
CA HIS A 54 10.13 0.37 -2.37
C HIS A 54 9.32 0.65 -1.11
N ARG A 55 9.66 -0.07 -0.03
CA ARG A 55 9.00 0.01 1.28
C ARG A 55 9.91 0.69 2.28
N GLN A 56 9.34 1.56 3.10
CA GLN A 56 9.98 2.09 4.30
C GLN A 56 9.06 1.92 5.50
N GLN A 57 9.65 1.95 6.70
CA GLN A 57 8.92 1.74 7.94
C GLN A 57 9.50 2.59 9.05
N VAL A 58 8.67 2.91 10.04
CA VAL A 58 9.09 3.62 11.26
C VAL A 58 8.47 2.98 12.47
N ALA A 59 9.21 3.01 13.58
CA ALA A 59 8.74 2.73 14.92
C ALA A 59 9.08 3.92 15.80
N GLY A 60 8.49 3.98 17.00
CA GLY A 60 8.72 5.08 17.94
C GLY A 60 8.27 6.44 17.41
N THR A 61 8.51 7.47 18.22
CA THR A 61 8.23 8.86 17.87
C THR A 61 9.41 9.42 17.09
N ASN A 62 9.14 10.07 15.97
CA ASN A 62 10.19 10.64 15.11
C ASN A 62 9.85 12.10 14.79
N ASP A 63 10.79 13.01 15.04
CA ASP A 63 10.65 14.44 14.77
C ASP A 63 10.84 14.79 13.29
N ASP A 64 11.55 13.93 12.54
CA ASP A 64 11.83 14.16 11.13
C ASP A 64 11.79 12.85 10.33
N LEU A 65 10.83 12.74 9.43
CA LEU A 65 10.70 11.64 8.46
C LEU A 65 11.05 12.05 7.04
N THR A 66 11.49 13.30 6.81
CA THR A 66 11.82 13.82 5.46
C THR A 66 13.06 13.16 4.86
N GLN A 67 13.90 12.57 5.70
CA GLN A 67 15.01 11.70 5.30
C GLN A 67 14.55 10.39 4.64
N TYR A 68 13.29 9.97 4.84
CA TYR A 68 12.73 8.76 4.24
C TYR A 68 11.92 9.13 2.98
N PRO A 69 12.46 8.94 1.76
CA PRO A 69 11.84 9.43 0.53
C PRO A 69 10.43 8.86 0.27
N VAL A 70 10.14 7.62 0.69
CA VAL A 70 8.81 7.01 0.51
C VAL A 70 7.78 7.67 1.41
N PHE A 71 8.15 8.09 2.63
CA PHE A 71 7.25 8.88 3.49
C PHE A 71 6.88 10.23 2.89
N GLN A 72 7.62 10.68 1.87
CA GLN A 72 7.35 11.92 1.13
C GLN A 72 6.56 11.70 -0.15
N ASN A 73 6.14 10.47 -0.50
CA ASN A 73 5.27 10.21 -1.65
C ASN A 73 4.82 8.73 -1.69
N PHE A 74 4.11 8.27 -0.66
CA PHE A 74 3.61 6.89 -0.64
C PHE A 74 2.17 6.79 -1.13
N LYS A 75 1.82 5.60 -1.63
CA LYS A 75 0.51 5.29 -2.23
C LYS A 75 -0.26 4.22 -1.50
N SER A 76 0.43 3.44 -0.66
CA SER A 76 -0.18 2.42 0.20
C SER A 76 0.57 2.31 1.50
N TRP A 77 -0.14 1.95 2.57
CA TRP A 77 0.40 1.93 3.93
C TRP A 77 -0.37 1.00 4.84
N TYR A 78 0.27 0.63 5.95
CA TYR A 78 -0.29 -0.23 6.97
C TYR A 78 0.24 0.19 8.35
N ASN A 79 -0.67 0.47 9.28
CA ASN A 79 -0.33 0.56 10.69
C ASN A 79 -0.37 -0.84 11.33
N HIS A 80 0.79 -1.48 11.42
CA HIS A 80 0.96 -2.72 12.16
C HIS A 80 1.51 -2.48 13.57
N GLY A 81 1.16 -1.36 14.21
CA GLY A 81 1.52 -1.06 15.59
C GLY A 81 1.22 -2.21 16.54
N SER A 82 2.04 -2.37 17.59
CA SER A 82 1.88 -3.44 18.57
C SER A 82 0.65 -3.21 19.45
N SER A 83 0.63 -2.10 20.19
CA SER A 83 -0.45 -1.70 21.10
C SER A 83 -1.04 -0.32 20.83
N CYS A 84 -0.46 0.45 19.90
CA CYS A 84 -0.78 1.87 19.71
C CYS A 84 -1.30 2.20 18.31
N ASP A 85 -2.06 3.29 18.22
CA ASP A 85 -2.41 3.96 16.97
C ASP A 85 -1.26 4.86 16.50
N PHE A 86 -1.15 5.03 15.19
CA PHE A 86 -0.12 5.87 14.58
C PHE A 86 -0.68 7.26 14.30
N LYS A 87 -0.06 8.30 14.88
CA LYS A 87 -0.43 9.69 14.61
C LYS A 87 0.59 10.33 13.67
N TRP A 88 0.12 10.79 12.52
CA TRP A 88 0.96 11.47 11.52
C TRP A 88 0.86 12.98 11.64
N TYR A 89 1.91 13.67 11.20
CA TYR A 89 1.96 15.13 11.13
C TYR A 89 2.49 15.59 9.77
N SER A 90 1.90 16.66 9.24
CA SER A 90 2.28 17.23 7.94
C SER A 90 3.57 18.07 8.00
N ALA A 91 4.07 18.42 9.19
CA ALA A 91 5.34 19.12 9.41
C ALA A 91 6.29 18.32 10.30
N LYS A 92 7.56 18.75 10.36
CA LYS A 92 8.56 18.24 11.30
C LYS A 92 8.18 18.62 12.74
N ASN A 93 8.78 17.97 13.73
CA ASN A 93 8.62 18.26 15.16
C ASN A 93 7.15 18.26 15.61
N HIS A 94 6.34 17.33 15.08
CA HIS A 94 4.92 17.17 15.40
C HIS A 94 4.03 18.39 15.12
N GLY A 95 4.42 19.24 14.16
CA GLY A 95 3.66 20.42 13.76
C GLY A 95 2.69 20.19 12.60
N GLY A 96 1.90 21.23 12.29
CA GLY A 96 1.00 21.25 11.13
C GLY A 96 -0.28 20.46 11.34
N SER A 97 -0.88 19.99 10.24
CA SER A 97 -2.06 19.13 10.28
C SER A 97 -1.69 17.74 10.77
N SER A 98 -2.62 17.08 11.45
CA SER A 98 -2.40 15.72 11.95
C SER A 98 -3.65 14.87 11.83
N GLY A 99 -3.44 13.56 11.87
CA GLY A 99 -4.51 12.57 11.90
C GLY A 99 -4.04 11.29 12.56
N VAL A 100 -4.99 10.45 12.95
CA VAL A 100 -4.73 9.16 13.60
C VAL A 100 -5.08 8.04 12.63
N VAL A 101 -4.17 7.08 12.50
CA VAL A 101 -4.37 5.83 11.78
C VAL A 101 -4.51 4.73 12.82
N PRO A 102 -5.70 4.14 12.98
CA PRO A 102 -5.91 3.07 13.97
C PRO A 102 -4.98 1.88 13.74
N ARG A 103 -4.59 1.20 14.81
CA ARG A 103 -3.86 -0.07 14.72
C ARG A 103 -4.65 -1.08 13.87
N GLY A 104 -3.95 -1.81 13.01
CA GLY A 104 -4.56 -2.78 12.10
C GLY A 104 -5.12 -2.14 10.82
N TYR A 105 -5.20 -0.81 10.75
CA TYR A 105 -5.73 -0.13 9.58
C TYR A 105 -4.70 -0.12 8.44
N LYS A 106 -5.17 -0.52 7.24
CA LYS A 106 -4.35 -0.61 6.03
C LYS A 106 -5.09 -0.04 4.84
N VAL A 107 -4.34 0.61 3.96
CA VAL A 107 -4.86 1.17 2.71
C VAL A 107 -4.01 0.64 1.56
N ALA A 108 -4.66 -0.10 0.66
CA ALA A 108 -4.01 -0.66 -0.52
C ALA A 108 -3.84 0.40 -1.61
N SER A 109 -4.81 1.28 -1.79
CA SER A 109 -4.66 2.49 -2.60
C SER A 109 -5.87 3.38 -2.38
N ASP A 110 -5.68 4.69 -2.31
CA ASP A 110 -6.75 5.68 -2.35
C ASP A 110 -6.58 6.67 -3.52
N GLY A 111 -5.66 6.37 -4.44
CA GLY A 111 -5.35 7.22 -5.59
C GLY A 111 -4.60 8.52 -5.25
N ALA A 112 -4.36 8.81 -3.97
CA ALA A 112 -3.65 9.98 -3.51
C ALA A 112 -2.18 9.67 -3.20
N SER A 113 -1.36 10.72 -3.27
CA SER A 113 0.01 10.70 -2.77
C SER A 113 0.03 11.33 -1.39
N HIS A 114 0.63 10.64 -0.43
CA HIS A 114 0.68 11.07 0.96
C HIS A 114 2.08 11.47 1.40
N TYR A 115 2.12 12.39 2.35
CA TYR A 115 3.33 13.02 2.85
C TYR A 115 3.25 13.09 4.37
N ILE A 116 4.20 12.45 5.06
CA ILE A 116 4.31 12.50 6.51
C ILE A 116 5.71 12.97 6.86
N LYS A 117 5.79 14.03 7.67
CA LYS A 117 7.08 14.66 8.01
C LYS A 117 7.52 14.40 9.44
N SER A 118 6.61 14.01 10.32
CA SER A 118 6.92 13.49 11.66
C SER A 118 5.77 12.62 12.16
N ASN A 119 6.00 11.81 13.19
CA ASN A 119 4.98 10.93 13.75
C ASN A 119 5.12 10.74 15.26
N SER A 120 4.01 10.39 15.90
CA SER A 120 3.98 9.90 17.27
C SER A 120 3.06 8.68 17.38
N TRP A 121 3.07 7.99 18.51
CA TRP A 121 2.16 6.89 18.81
C TRP A 121 1.19 7.31 19.92
N VAL A 122 -0.09 6.98 19.76
CA VAL A 122 -1.17 7.38 20.67
C VAL A 122 -2.11 6.20 20.95
N ASN A 123 -2.99 6.32 21.94
CA ASN A 123 -3.98 5.29 22.28
C ASN A 123 -3.38 3.90 22.52
N CYS A 124 -2.24 3.84 23.22
CA CYS A 124 -1.56 2.59 23.52
C CYS A 124 -2.33 1.78 24.57
N GLY A 125 -2.66 0.51 24.28
CA GLY A 125 -3.39 -0.39 25.18
C GLY A 125 -3.20 -1.88 24.88
#